data_AF-H1VI46-F1
#
_entry.id   AF-H1VI46-F1
#
_cell.length_a   1.000
_cell.length_b   1.000
_cell.length_c   1.000
_cell.angle_alpha   90.00
_cell.angle_beta   90.00
_cell.angle_gamma   90.00
#
_symmetry.space_group_name_H-M   'P 1'
#
loop_
_entity.id
_entity.type
_entity.pdbx_description
1 polymer ?
#
loop_
_entity_poly.entity_id
_entity_poly.type
_entity_poly.pdbx_seq_one_letter_code
_entity_poly.pdbx_strand_id
1 'polypeptide(L)'
;MTMLGPALARWQGAEMAQGESWRDIRDGEVACSVLYSDIGKTFYAKHGWHPYESTHLDFPPLKKTADDDDNNDRHLHHDPPRRRAASLGYHELAELCAVDERLLRAKLAEKSDKTRVSLLPDIDAMLWHLMREDYMTKHIFGRTPTVRGGVVGDPGSRVWAVWTRGYYGGLKKPEGNTMHILRLVVEDEAGTDDRSVQEAVEALLALARAEAAEWSVNNVEMWNPAPRIRSLIEKAGIPHEFVERETDSIASLMWYGEGEVEWVLNEKFGWC
;
A
#
# COMPACT_ATOMS: atom_id res chain seq x y z
N MET A 1 -26.26 13.90 18.39
CA MET A 1 -25.73 12.61 17.87
C MET A 1 -24.25 12.44 18.24
N THR A 2 -23.89 12.75 19.49
CA THR A 2 -22.49 12.98 19.92
C THR A 2 -21.82 11.76 20.56
N MET A 3 -22.43 10.58 20.47
CA MET A 3 -22.07 9.41 21.31
C MET A 3 -21.55 8.20 20.53
N LEU A 4 -21.42 8.27 19.20
CA LEU A 4 -21.11 7.08 18.40
C LEU A 4 -19.69 6.56 18.66
N GLY A 5 -18.68 7.46 18.67
CA GLY A 5 -17.28 7.09 18.93
C GLY A 5 -17.06 6.42 20.29
N PRO A 6 -17.45 7.06 21.41
CA PRO A 6 -17.32 6.45 22.75
C PRO A 6 -18.20 5.20 22.95
N ALA A 7 -19.30 5.04 22.21
CA ALA A 7 -20.09 3.81 22.25
C ALA A 7 -19.41 2.67 21.48
N LEU A 8 -18.79 2.97 20.35
CA LEU A 8 -18.07 1.98 19.55
C LEU A 8 -16.76 1.53 20.20
N ALA A 9 -16.01 2.44 20.83
CA ALA A 9 -14.85 2.08 21.64
C ALA A 9 -15.21 1.00 22.68
N ARG A 10 -16.36 1.19 23.36
CA ARG A 10 -16.90 0.22 24.32
C ARG A 10 -17.30 -1.12 23.69
N TRP A 11 -17.75 -1.13 22.43
CA TRP A 11 -18.11 -2.37 21.72
C TRP A 11 -16.92 -3.09 21.10
N GLN A 12 -15.82 -2.39 20.84
CA GLN A 12 -14.63 -2.94 20.19
C GLN A 12 -13.59 -3.52 21.17
N GLY A 13 -13.81 -3.38 22.48
CA GLY A 13 -12.97 -3.99 23.52
C GLY A 13 -12.18 -2.93 24.28
N ALA A 14 -12.72 -2.52 25.42
CA ALA A 14 -12.14 -1.65 26.44
C ALA A 14 -11.56 -0.31 25.95
N GLU A 15 -12.32 0.75 26.22
CA GLU A 15 -11.84 2.13 26.30
C GLU A 15 -10.79 2.21 27.43
N MET A 16 -9.63 2.85 27.21
CA MET A 16 -8.66 3.09 28.30
C MET A 16 -9.35 3.81 29.46
N ALA A 17 -9.04 3.42 30.71
CA ALA A 17 -9.69 4.02 31.86
C ALA A 17 -9.28 5.48 32.03
N GLN A 18 -10.20 6.31 32.53
CA GLN A 18 -9.95 7.72 32.76
C GLN A 18 -8.77 7.92 33.73
N GLY A 19 -7.69 8.53 33.24
CA GLY A 19 -6.47 8.79 34.01
C GLY A 19 -5.29 7.82 33.75
N GLU A 20 -5.46 6.82 32.88
CA GLU A 20 -4.36 5.98 32.43
C GLU A 20 -3.46 6.69 31.40
N SER A 21 -2.16 6.40 31.44
CA SER A 21 -1.21 6.95 30.48
C SER A 21 -1.12 6.04 29.25
N TRP A 22 -0.77 6.58 28.09
CA TRP A 22 -0.61 5.82 26.84
C TRP A 22 0.41 4.66 26.89
N ARG A 23 1.24 4.58 27.94
CA ARG A 23 2.16 3.46 28.16
C ARG A 23 1.50 2.29 28.89
N ASP A 24 0.24 2.44 29.30
CA ASP A 24 -0.50 1.50 30.14
C ASP A 24 -1.61 0.75 29.37
N ILE A 25 -1.72 0.91 28.03
CA ILE A 25 -2.70 0.15 27.22
C ILE A 25 -2.53 -1.34 27.53
N ARG A 26 -3.57 -1.96 28.06
CA ARG A 26 -3.57 -3.38 28.42
C ARG A 26 -3.99 -4.23 27.24
N ASP A 27 -3.62 -5.51 27.29
CA ASP A 27 -4.13 -6.49 26.34
C ASP A 27 -5.66 -6.46 26.34
N GLY A 28 -6.25 -6.14 25.19
CA GLY A 28 -7.69 -6.03 24.98
C GLY A 28 -8.26 -4.61 25.08
N GLU A 29 -7.44 -3.58 25.26
CA GLU A 29 -7.84 -2.17 25.14
C GLU A 29 -7.61 -1.61 23.73
N VAL A 30 -8.56 -0.83 23.23
CA VAL A 30 -8.52 -0.25 21.89
C VAL A 30 -8.06 1.21 21.94
N ALA A 31 -6.91 1.48 21.32
CA ALA A 31 -6.33 2.83 21.22
C ALA A 31 -6.98 3.70 20.14
N CYS A 32 -7.40 3.09 19.04
CA CYS A 32 -8.01 3.77 17.89
C CYS A 32 -8.87 2.82 17.08
N SER A 33 -9.74 3.37 16.23
CA SER A 33 -10.38 2.63 15.14
C SER A 33 -10.17 3.33 13.81
N VAL A 34 -10.12 2.55 12.73
CA VAL A 34 -9.94 3.05 11.38
C VAL A 34 -11.06 2.54 10.48
N LEU A 35 -11.38 3.32 9.45
CA LEU A 35 -12.27 2.93 8.37
C LEU A 35 -11.81 3.57 7.05
N TYR A 36 -12.33 3.06 5.95
CA TYR A 36 -12.14 3.63 4.62
C TYR A 36 -13.51 4.04 4.09
N SER A 37 -13.78 5.35 4.05
CA SER A 37 -15.10 5.89 3.70
C SER A 37 -15.31 5.90 2.20
N ASP A 38 -16.40 5.27 1.75
CA ASP A 38 -16.86 5.32 0.35
C ASP A 38 -17.91 6.41 0.08
N ILE A 39 -18.10 7.33 1.03
CA ILE A 39 -19.08 8.43 0.97
C ILE A 39 -18.44 9.79 1.31
N GLY A 40 -17.14 9.89 1.08
CA GLY A 40 -16.33 11.10 1.19
C GLY A 40 -15.81 11.42 2.58
N LYS A 41 -15.11 12.55 2.66
CA LYS A 41 -14.36 13.03 3.84
C LYS A 41 -15.24 13.52 5.01
N THR A 42 -16.53 13.80 4.78
CA THR A 42 -17.33 14.58 5.75
C THR A 42 -18.26 13.77 6.64
N PHE A 43 -18.78 12.63 6.17
CA PHE A 43 -19.80 11.89 6.92
C PHE A 43 -19.25 11.33 8.22
N TYR A 44 -18.20 10.51 8.14
CA TYR A 44 -17.60 9.88 9.31
C TYR A 44 -16.78 10.85 10.17
N ALA A 45 -16.26 11.93 9.59
CA ALA A 45 -15.59 13.00 10.33
C ALA A 45 -16.49 13.64 11.39
N LYS A 46 -17.79 13.82 11.09
CA LYS A 46 -18.78 14.32 12.06
C LYS A 46 -19.02 13.36 13.22
N HIS A 47 -18.60 12.11 13.07
CA HIS A 47 -18.71 11.08 14.09
C HIS A 47 -17.38 10.76 14.79
N GLY A 48 -16.27 11.43 14.40
CA GLY A 48 -14.96 11.36 15.03
C GLY A 48 -13.89 10.56 14.27
N TRP A 49 -14.22 9.93 13.13
CA TRP A 49 -13.17 9.42 12.23
C TRP A 49 -12.70 10.53 11.32
N HIS A 50 -11.61 11.18 11.72
CA HIS A 50 -11.02 12.25 10.95
C HIS A 50 -10.37 11.70 9.68
N PRO A 51 -10.57 12.32 8.51
CA PRO A 51 -9.94 11.89 7.28
C PRO A 51 -8.44 12.20 7.33
N TYR A 52 -7.64 11.24 6.86
CA TYR A 52 -6.20 11.36 6.65
C TYR A 52 -5.90 11.42 5.15
N GLU A 53 -4.64 11.66 4.83
CA GLU A 53 -4.17 11.68 3.44
C GLU A 53 -4.64 10.42 2.70
N SER A 54 -5.29 10.65 1.56
CA SER A 54 -5.89 9.62 0.73
C SER A 54 -5.49 9.88 -0.72
N THR A 55 -4.19 9.78 -0.99
CA THR A 55 -3.59 9.99 -2.29
C THR A 55 -3.11 8.66 -2.88
N HIS A 56 -2.97 8.58 -4.20
CA HIS A 56 -2.27 7.50 -4.84
C HIS A 56 -1.60 7.94 -6.14
N LEU A 57 -0.58 7.19 -6.54
CA LEU A 57 -0.07 7.21 -7.91
C LEU A 57 -0.76 6.09 -8.69
N ASP A 58 -1.33 6.43 -9.84
CA ASP A 58 -1.94 5.51 -10.79
C ASP A 58 -0.97 5.28 -11.96
N PHE A 59 -0.65 4.03 -12.25
CA PHE A 59 0.20 3.64 -13.36
C PHE A 59 -0.56 2.79 -14.37
N PRO A 60 -0.48 3.09 -15.67
CA PRO A 60 -1.06 2.23 -16.70
C PRO A 60 -0.25 0.93 -16.82
N PRO A 61 -0.89 -0.20 -17.13
CA PRO A 61 -0.21 -1.44 -17.50
C PRO A 61 0.78 -1.22 -18.66
N LEU A 62 1.77 -2.09 -18.79
CA LEU A 62 2.58 -2.09 -20.01
C LEU A 62 1.70 -2.50 -21.19
N LYS A 63 1.84 -1.79 -22.32
CA LYS A 63 1.17 -2.19 -23.56
C LYS A 63 1.66 -3.59 -23.91
N LYS A 64 0.74 -4.56 -24.04
CA LYS A 64 1.05 -5.81 -24.73
C LYS A 64 1.45 -5.40 -26.15
N THR A 65 2.69 -5.66 -26.54
CA THR A 65 3.09 -5.58 -27.93
C THR A 65 2.29 -6.65 -28.66
N ALA A 66 1.15 -6.26 -29.23
CA ALA A 66 0.57 -7.02 -30.32
C ALA A 66 1.63 -7.08 -31.42
N ASP A 67 1.78 -8.26 -32.01
CA ASP A 67 2.75 -8.68 -33.02
C ASP A 67 3.52 -7.57 -33.79
N ASP A 68 4.78 -7.90 -34.01
CA ASP A 68 5.91 -7.22 -34.67
C ASP A 68 5.65 -6.67 -36.10
N ASP A 69 4.53 -5.96 -36.36
CA ASP A 69 4.12 -5.64 -37.73
C ASP A 69 3.43 -4.27 -37.93
N ASP A 70 3.82 -3.23 -37.18
CA ASP A 70 3.73 -1.89 -37.76
C ASP A 70 4.74 -0.90 -37.17
N ASN A 71 5.64 -0.47 -38.05
CA ASN A 71 6.86 0.24 -37.75
C ASN A 71 6.59 1.74 -37.83
N ASN A 72 5.89 2.34 -36.85
CA ASN A 72 5.76 3.81 -36.84
C ASN A 72 5.46 4.56 -35.53
N ASP A 73 5.55 3.95 -34.34
CA ASP A 73 5.33 4.71 -33.09
C ASP A 73 6.56 4.71 -32.17
N ARG A 74 7.62 5.41 -32.62
CA ARG A 74 8.92 5.53 -31.92
C ARG A 74 8.92 6.47 -30.71
N HIS A 75 7.78 7.00 -30.27
CA HIS A 75 7.74 8.04 -29.24
C HIS A 75 7.41 7.57 -27.81
N LEU A 76 7.20 6.26 -27.57
CA LEU A 76 6.93 5.71 -26.24
C LEU A 76 7.88 4.57 -25.84
N HIS A 77 9.07 4.50 -26.44
CA HIS A 77 10.12 3.60 -25.95
C HIS A 77 10.72 4.19 -24.67
N HIS A 78 10.20 3.76 -23.52
CA HIS A 78 10.94 3.87 -22.27
C HIS A 78 12.10 2.86 -22.36
N ASP A 79 13.33 3.32 -22.12
CA ASP A 79 14.47 2.43 -22.03
C ASP A 79 14.18 1.33 -20.99
N PRO A 80 14.63 0.08 -21.21
CA PRO A 80 14.46 -0.96 -20.21
C PRO A 80 15.12 -0.52 -18.90
N PRO A 81 14.54 -0.87 -17.73
CA PRO A 81 15.08 -0.45 -16.45
C PRO A 81 16.52 -0.95 -16.30
N ARG A 82 17.37 -0.11 -15.69
CA ARG A 82 18.81 -0.40 -15.52
C ARG A 82 19.05 -1.63 -14.64
N ARG A 83 18.13 -1.91 -13.73
CA ARG A 83 18.10 -3.11 -12.88
C ARG A 83 16.91 -3.98 -13.23
N ARG A 84 16.98 -5.25 -12.84
CA ARG A 84 15.85 -6.18 -12.92
C ARG A 84 15.39 -6.54 -11.52
N ALA A 85 14.09 -6.52 -11.29
CA ALA A 85 13.49 -7.07 -10.09
C ALA A 85 13.40 -8.59 -10.19
N ALA A 86 13.81 -9.30 -9.14
CA ALA A 86 13.49 -10.70 -8.98
C ALA A 86 12.07 -10.83 -8.44
N SER A 87 11.27 -11.75 -9.01
CA SER A 87 9.90 -11.99 -8.57
C SER A 87 9.85 -12.57 -7.15
N LEU A 88 8.89 -12.09 -6.37
CA LEU A 88 8.57 -12.65 -5.05
C LEU A 88 7.34 -13.57 -5.13
N GLY A 89 7.41 -14.69 -4.43
CA GLY A 89 6.28 -15.59 -4.15
C GLY A 89 5.94 -15.59 -2.66
N TYR A 90 5.24 -16.63 -2.20
CA TYR A 90 4.87 -16.76 -0.77
C TYR A 90 6.07 -17.05 0.14
N HIS A 91 7.10 -17.73 -0.36
CA HIS A 91 8.20 -18.23 0.46
C HIS A 91 9.08 -17.12 1.03
N GLU A 92 9.21 -16.02 0.31
CA GLU A 92 10.04 -14.88 0.71
C GLU A 92 9.33 -13.95 1.71
N LEU A 93 7.98 -13.97 1.77
CA LEU A 93 7.20 -12.98 2.51
C LEU A 93 7.45 -13.00 4.01
N ALA A 94 7.61 -14.18 4.61
CA ALA A 94 7.77 -14.28 6.07
C ALA A 94 9.03 -13.54 6.56
N GLU A 95 10.14 -13.67 5.82
CA GLU A 95 11.38 -12.97 6.13
C GLU A 95 11.23 -11.46 5.88
N LEU A 96 10.68 -11.08 4.72
CA LEU A 96 10.53 -9.67 4.33
C LEU A 96 9.61 -8.91 5.30
N CYS A 97 8.46 -9.49 5.69
CA CYS A 97 7.54 -8.88 6.64
C CYS A 97 8.19 -8.73 8.03
N ALA A 98 8.95 -9.72 8.49
CA ALA A 98 9.68 -9.62 9.76
C ALA A 98 10.75 -8.52 9.74
N VAL A 99 11.40 -8.30 8.59
CA VAL A 99 12.34 -7.19 8.41
C VAL A 99 11.60 -5.85 8.40
N ASP A 100 10.52 -5.70 7.63
CA ASP A 100 9.73 -4.46 7.57
C ASP A 100 9.14 -4.10 8.94
N GLU A 101 8.61 -5.07 9.68
CA GLU A 101 8.10 -4.84 11.03
C GLU A 101 9.18 -4.29 11.96
N ARG A 102 10.40 -4.84 11.91
CA ARG A 102 11.52 -4.34 12.70
C ARG A 102 11.89 -2.90 12.32
N LEU A 103 11.93 -2.60 11.03
CA LEU A 103 12.23 -1.25 10.53
C LEU A 103 11.13 -0.25 10.92
N LEU A 104 9.86 -0.63 10.78
CA LEU A 104 8.71 0.16 11.20
C LEU A 104 8.75 0.43 12.70
N ARG A 105 9.00 -0.58 13.54
CA ARG A 105 9.13 -0.40 15.00
C ARG A 105 10.25 0.57 15.35
N ALA A 106 11.39 0.50 14.67
CA ALA A 106 12.48 1.45 14.86
C ALA A 106 12.06 2.88 14.48
N LYS A 107 11.38 3.06 13.35
CA LYS A 107 10.83 4.34 12.87
C LYS A 107 9.79 4.94 13.83
N LEU A 108 8.91 4.09 14.39
CA LEU A 108 7.93 4.51 15.38
C LEU A 108 8.56 4.89 16.73
N ALA A 109 9.73 4.34 17.07
CA ALA A 109 10.44 4.63 18.32
C ALA A 109 11.25 5.95 18.28
N GLU A 110 11.41 6.57 17.11
CA GLU A 110 12.02 7.89 17.01
C GLU A 110 11.18 8.95 17.74
N LYS A 111 11.84 9.98 18.29
CA LYS A 111 11.14 11.05 19.03
C LYS A 111 10.21 11.81 18.09
N SER A 112 8.96 11.97 18.51
CA SER A 112 7.94 12.77 17.85
C SER A 112 7.18 13.62 18.87
N ASP A 113 6.66 14.75 18.43
CA ASP A 113 5.70 15.58 19.17
C ASP A 113 4.25 15.07 19.06
N LYS A 114 3.99 14.14 18.14
CA LYS A 114 2.70 13.48 17.92
C LYS A 114 2.75 12.01 18.31
N THR A 115 1.59 11.46 18.64
CA THR A 115 1.45 10.01 18.78
C THR A 115 1.48 9.38 17.40
N ARG A 116 2.39 8.42 17.16
CA ARG A 116 2.47 7.69 15.90
C ARG A 116 1.66 6.39 15.98
N VAL A 117 0.82 6.16 14.99
CA VAL A 117 0.02 4.94 14.84
C VAL A 117 0.30 4.33 13.48
N SER A 118 0.42 3.01 13.42
CA SER A 118 0.53 2.26 12.18
C SER A 118 -0.19 0.93 12.33
N LEU A 119 -0.81 0.45 11.26
CA LEU A 119 -1.19 -0.95 11.16
C LEU A 119 0.06 -1.75 10.82
N LEU A 120 0.25 -2.92 11.43
CA LEU A 120 1.44 -3.72 11.17
C LEU A 120 1.31 -4.40 9.80
N PRO A 121 2.26 -4.20 8.87
CA PRO A 121 2.33 -4.92 7.60
C PRO A 121 2.95 -6.31 7.82
N ASP A 122 2.38 -7.08 8.75
CA ASP A 122 2.88 -8.41 9.09
C ASP A 122 2.52 -9.45 8.03
N ILE A 123 2.99 -10.68 8.24
CA ILE A 123 2.74 -11.77 7.31
C ILE A 123 1.24 -12.08 7.18
N ASP A 124 0.46 -11.95 8.25
CA ASP A 124 -0.97 -12.28 8.23
C ASP A 124 -1.75 -11.23 7.43
N ALA A 125 -1.41 -9.95 7.57
CA ALA A 125 -1.95 -8.87 6.75
C ALA A 125 -1.66 -9.12 5.26
N MET A 126 -0.42 -9.48 4.90
CA MET A 126 -0.08 -9.78 3.50
C MET A 126 -0.81 -11.02 2.99
N LEU A 127 -0.84 -12.11 3.77
CA LEU A 127 -1.51 -13.35 3.39
C LEU A 127 -3.01 -13.16 3.20
N TRP A 128 -3.67 -12.33 4.02
CA TRP A 128 -5.08 -12.00 3.83
C TRP A 128 -5.38 -11.50 2.40
N HIS A 129 -4.62 -10.51 1.94
CA HIS A 129 -4.77 -9.94 0.60
C HIS A 129 -4.45 -10.94 -0.51
N LEU A 130 -3.38 -11.71 -0.37
CA LEU A 130 -2.91 -12.63 -1.40
C LEU A 130 -3.76 -13.90 -1.50
N MET A 131 -4.24 -14.43 -0.38
CA MET A 131 -5.15 -15.59 -0.36
C MET A 131 -6.53 -15.21 -0.90
N ARG A 132 -7.00 -13.98 -0.62
CA ARG A 132 -8.20 -13.43 -1.25
C ARG A 132 -8.02 -13.32 -2.78
N GLU A 133 -6.88 -12.82 -3.24
CA GLU A 133 -6.54 -12.78 -4.67
C GLU A 133 -6.53 -14.18 -5.29
N ASP A 134 -5.97 -15.18 -4.61
CA ASP A 134 -5.93 -16.56 -5.10
C ASP A 134 -7.31 -17.15 -5.27
N TYR A 135 -8.17 -16.93 -4.29
CA TYR A 135 -9.56 -17.33 -4.42
C TYR A 135 -10.19 -16.68 -5.64
N MET A 136 -10.07 -15.36 -5.81
CA MET A 136 -10.68 -14.65 -6.93
C MET A 136 -10.12 -15.09 -8.29
N THR A 137 -8.80 -15.09 -8.45
CA THR A 137 -8.12 -15.40 -9.72
C THR A 137 -8.31 -16.85 -10.14
N LYS A 138 -8.32 -17.79 -9.19
CA LYS A 138 -8.62 -19.20 -9.49
C LYS A 138 -10.03 -19.36 -10.10
N HIS A 139 -11.02 -18.61 -9.62
CA HIS A 139 -12.38 -18.68 -10.17
C HIS A 139 -12.54 -17.90 -11.48
N ILE A 140 -11.83 -16.79 -11.66
CA ILE A 140 -11.92 -15.95 -12.86
C ILE A 140 -11.11 -16.53 -14.04
N PHE A 141 -9.90 -17.04 -13.76
CA PHE A 141 -8.92 -17.44 -14.78
C PHE A 141 -8.52 -18.91 -14.72
N GLY A 142 -8.98 -19.68 -13.72
CA GLY A 142 -8.57 -21.08 -13.54
C GLY A 142 -7.13 -21.27 -13.02
N ARG A 143 -6.42 -20.18 -12.69
CA ARG A 143 -5.04 -20.18 -12.19
C ARG A 143 -4.83 -19.06 -11.18
N THR A 144 -3.76 -19.17 -10.39
CA THR A 144 -3.35 -18.17 -9.39
C THR A 144 -2.03 -17.50 -9.80
N PRO A 145 -1.82 -16.22 -9.45
CA PRO A 145 -0.52 -15.57 -9.66
C PRO A 145 0.61 -16.27 -8.93
N THR A 146 1.78 -16.30 -9.54
CA THR A 146 3.03 -16.76 -8.89
C THR A 146 3.90 -15.58 -8.51
N VAL A 147 3.78 -14.45 -9.22
CA VAL A 147 4.46 -13.20 -8.92
C VAL A 147 3.55 -12.33 -8.05
N ARG A 148 3.91 -12.22 -6.76
CA ARG A 148 3.22 -11.43 -5.72
C ARG A 148 3.90 -10.11 -5.42
N GLY A 149 5.09 -9.92 -5.97
CA GLY A 149 5.96 -8.82 -5.64
C GLY A 149 7.24 -8.87 -6.45
N GLY A 150 8.12 -7.94 -6.13
CA GLY A 150 9.48 -7.90 -6.66
C GLY A 150 10.48 -7.45 -5.61
N VAL A 151 11.74 -7.82 -5.81
CA VAL A 151 12.87 -7.37 -4.98
C VAL A 151 14.08 -7.03 -5.85
N VAL A 152 14.81 -6.00 -5.44
CA VAL A 152 16.07 -5.55 -6.06
C VAL A 152 17.11 -5.36 -4.96
N GLY A 153 18.31 -5.88 -5.16
CA GLY A 153 19.43 -5.76 -4.22
C GLY A 153 19.54 -6.94 -3.25
N ASP A 154 20.50 -6.84 -2.34
CA ASP A 154 20.85 -7.88 -1.36
C ASP A 154 20.30 -7.57 0.04
N PRO A 155 20.03 -8.59 0.88
CA PRO A 155 19.53 -8.42 2.24
C PRO A 155 20.29 -7.36 3.04
N GLY A 156 19.56 -6.45 3.68
CA GLY A 156 20.10 -5.30 4.40
C GLY A 156 20.05 -3.99 3.61
N SER A 157 19.94 -4.06 2.27
CA SER A 157 19.78 -2.89 1.40
C SER A 157 18.78 -3.15 0.27
N ARG A 158 17.85 -4.10 0.46
CA ARG A 158 16.85 -4.44 -0.56
C ARG A 158 15.86 -3.30 -0.73
N VAL A 159 15.39 -3.13 -1.96
CA VAL A 159 14.14 -2.44 -2.24
C VAL A 159 13.16 -3.48 -2.77
N TRP A 160 11.99 -3.59 -2.15
CA TRP A 160 11.00 -4.59 -2.53
C TRP A 160 9.58 -4.08 -2.41
N ALA A 161 8.68 -4.69 -3.16
CA ALA A 161 7.25 -4.39 -3.11
C ALA A 161 6.42 -5.67 -3.17
N VAL A 162 5.26 -5.64 -2.53
CA VAL A 162 4.23 -6.69 -2.60
C VAL A 162 2.94 -6.05 -3.13
N TRP A 163 2.18 -6.78 -3.95
CA TRP A 163 0.94 -6.29 -4.55
C TRP A 163 -0.16 -7.34 -4.59
N THR A 164 -1.40 -6.89 -4.76
CA THR A 164 -2.60 -7.71 -4.93
C THR A 164 -3.46 -7.19 -6.07
N ARG A 165 -4.15 -8.07 -6.79
CA ARG A 165 -5.06 -7.74 -7.90
C ARG A 165 -6.51 -7.84 -7.43
N GLY A 166 -7.23 -6.72 -7.51
CA GLY A 166 -8.67 -6.62 -7.30
C GLY A 166 -9.44 -6.67 -8.61
N TYR A 167 -10.51 -7.48 -8.65
CA TYR A 167 -11.38 -7.62 -9.81
C TYR A 167 -12.80 -7.14 -9.52
N TYR A 168 -12.94 -5.91 -9.03
CA TYR A 168 -14.24 -5.36 -8.60
C TYR A 168 -15.22 -5.18 -9.79
N GLY A 169 -14.70 -4.85 -10.97
CA GLY A 169 -15.49 -4.79 -12.21
C GLY A 169 -15.68 -6.14 -12.92
N GLY A 170 -14.93 -7.17 -12.51
CA GLY A 170 -14.92 -8.49 -13.14
C GLY A 170 -14.43 -8.44 -14.59
N LEU A 171 -14.74 -9.48 -15.38
CA LEU A 171 -14.32 -9.56 -16.78
C LEU A 171 -15.13 -8.67 -17.75
N LYS A 172 -16.30 -8.19 -17.31
CA LYS A 172 -17.21 -7.38 -18.14
C LYS A 172 -16.91 -5.88 -18.08
N LYS A 173 -16.31 -5.42 -16.97
CA LYS A 173 -15.94 -4.03 -16.73
C LYS A 173 -14.49 -3.98 -16.27
N PRO A 174 -13.53 -4.33 -17.15
CA PRO A 174 -12.12 -4.40 -16.77
C PRO A 174 -11.59 -3.08 -16.21
N GLU A 175 -12.19 -1.94 -16.55
CA GLU A 175 -11.90 -0.62 -15.99
C GLU A 175 -12.01 -0.55 -14.45
N GLY A 176 -12.78 -1.45 -13.83
CA GLY A 176 -12.89 -1.56 -12.37
C GLY A 176 -11.94 -2.60 -11.74
N ASN A 177 -10.97 -3.12 -12.51
CA ASN A 177 -9.98 -4.07 -12.00
C ASN A 177 -8.66 -3.34 -11.77
N THR A 178 -8.14 -3.41 -10.55
CA THR A 178 -6.98 -2.61 -10.12
C THR A 178 -5.99 -3.50 -9.40
N MET A 179 -4.70 -3.35 -9.70
CA MET A 179 -3.65 -3.92 -8.87
C MET A 179 -3.18 -2.88 -7.88
N HIS A 180 -3.16 -3.21 -6.59
CA HIS A 180 -2.64 -2.31 -5.58
C HIS A 180 -1.29 -2.81 -5.09
N ILE A 181 -0.31 -1.91 -5.06
CA ILE A 181 0.91 -2.11 -4.29
C ILE A 181 0.51 -2.03 -2.83
N LEU A 182 0.60 -3.16 -2.13
CA LEU A 182 0.28 -3.28 -0.72
C LEU A 182 1.33 -2.56 0.12
N ARG A 183 2.61 -2.77 -0.22
CA ARG A 183 3.76 -2.24 0.52
C ARG A 183 4.95 -2.04 -0.42
N LEU A 184 5.69 -0.94 -0.27
CA LEU A 184 7.02 -0.72 -0.87
C LEU A 184 8.02 -0.39 0.25
N VAL A 185 9.11 -1.15 0.33
CA VAL A 185 10.12 -1.03 1.39
C VAL A 185 11.48 -0.72 0.79
N VAL A 186 12.21 0.19 1.44
CA VAL A 186 13.65 0.40 1.25
C VAL A 186 14.31 0.04 2.57
N GLU A 187 15.05 -1.07 2.65
CA GLU A 187 15.53 -1.61 3.94
C GLU A 187 16.51 -0.68 4.64
N ASP A 188 17.34 0.04 3.87
CA ASP A 188 18.25 1.06 4.37
C ASP A 188 17.85 2.44 3.80
N GLU A 189 16.75 3.01 4.35
CA GLU A 189 16.23 4.31 3.94
C GLU A 189 17.31 5.42 4.02
N ALA A 190 18.21 5.37 5.02
CA ALA A 190 19.18 6.44 5.25
C ALA A 190 20.49 6.27 4.46
N GLY A 191 20.95 5.03 4.28
CA GLY A 191 22.23 4.73 3.62
C GLY A 191 22.13 4.44 2.12
N THR A 192 20.94 4.06 1.61
CA THR A 192 20.76 3.83 0.17
C THR A 192 20.60 5.15 -0.57
N ASP A 193 21.46 5.41 -1.56
CA ASP A 193 21.40 6.64 -2.35
C ASP A 193 20.16 6.71 -3.26
N ASP A 194 19.72 7.94 -3.57
CA ASP A 194 18.52 8.20 -4.36
C ASP A 194 18.54 7.55 -5.74
N ARG A 195 19.71 7.45 -6.39
CA ARG A 195 19.81 6.84 -7.71
C ARG A 195 19.61 5.33 -7.62
N SER A 196 20.20 4.67 -6.63
CA SER A 196 19.97 3.24 -6.38
C SER A 196 18.51 2.94 -6.04
N VAL A 197 17.87 3.77 -5.22
CA VAL A 197 16.43 3.63 -4.93
C VAL A 197 15.59 3.86 -6.18
N GLN A 198 15.89 4.89 -6.98
CA GLN A 198 15.18 5.18 -8.22
C GLN A 198 15.26 4.00 -9.20
N GLU A 199 16.47 3.50 -9.47
CA GLU A 199 16.69 2.36 -10.39
C GLU A 199 15.95 1.09 -9.92
N ALA A 200 15.85 0.89 -8.60
CA ALA A 200 15.12 -0.22 -8.02
C ALA A 200 13.60 -0.05 -8.13
N VAL A 201 13.07 1.14 -7.82
CA VAL A 201 11.63 1.46 -7.96
C VAL A 201 11.20 1.38 -9.42
N GLU A 202 12.01 1.85 -10.37
CA GLU A 202 11.80 1.67 -11.81
C GLU A 202 11.64 0.19 -12.17
N ALA A 203 12.56 -0.66 -11.69
CA ALA A 203 12.52 -2.10 -11.96
C ALA A 203 11.29 -2.78 -11.34
N LEU A 204 10.89 -2.40 -10.12
CA LEU A 204 9.70 -2.91 -9.44
C LEU A 204 8.42 -2.48 -10.16
N LEU A 205 8.30 -1.21 -10.55
CA LEU A 205 7.15 -0.70 -11.28
C LEU A 205 7.06 -1.29 -12.69
N ALA A 206 8.19 -1.53 -13.35
CA ALA A 206 8.20 -2.25 -14.63
C ALA A 206 7.64 -3.67 -14.48
N LEU A 207 8.07 -4.42 -13.46
CA LEU A 207 7.55 -5.76 -13.16
C LEU A 207 6.05 -5.70 -12.80
N ALA A 208 5.66 -4.77 -11.93
CA ALA A 208 4.28 -4.60 -11.50
C ALA A 208 3.35 -4.28 -12.69
N ARG A 209 3.75 -3.38 -13.59
CA ARG A 209 2.98 -3.00 -14.78
C ARG A 209 2.95 -4.11 -15.85
N ALA A 210 3.98 -4.95 -15.92
CA ALA A 210 3.98 -6.16 -16.76
C ALA A 210 2.98 -7.20 -16.24
N GLU A 211 3.01 -7.46 -14.92
CA GLU A 211 2.04 -8.33 -14.27
C GLU A 211 0.61 -7.78 -14.39
N ALA A 212 0.44 -6.47 -14.32
CA ALA A 212 -0.86 -5.86 -14.52
C ALA A 212 -1.44 -6.17 -15.92
N ALA A 213 -0.59 -6.06 -16.95
CA ALA A 213 -0.98 -6.38 -18.33
C ALA A 213 -1.27 -7.88 -18.51
N GLU A 214 -0.44 -8.75 -17.95
CA GLU A 214 -0.62 -10.22 -17.99
C GLU A 214 -1.95 -10.64 -17.36
N TRP A 215 -2.34 -10.00 -16.26
CA TRP A 215 -3.51 -10.35 -15.47
C TRP A 215 -4.77 -9.54 -15.78
N SER A 216 -4.76 -8.76 -16.87
CA SER A 216 -5.91 -7.98 -17.35
C SER A 216 -6.52 -7.05 -16.29
N VAL A 217 -5.67 -6.44 -15.46
CA VAL A 217 -6.04 -5.31 -14.59
C VAL A 217 -5.78 -4.01 -15.34
N ASN A 218 -6.61 -3.00 -15.08
CA ASN A 218 -6.64 -1.74 -15.82
C ASN A 218 -5.56 -0.76 -15.39
N ASN A 219 -5.15 -0.80 -14.13
CA ASN A 219 -4.20 0.13 -13.54
C ASN A 219 -3.45 -0.51 -12.35
N VAL A 220 -2.33 0.10 -11.99
CA VAL A 220 -1.59 -0.18 -10.76
C VAL A 220 -1.68 1.04 -9.85
N GLU A 221 -2.06 0.87 -8.60
CA GLU A 221 -2.13 1.96 -7.62
C GLU A 221 -1.07 1.80 -6.53
N MET A 222 -0.37 2.89 -6.21
CA MET A 222 0.49 3.02 -5.03
C MET A 222 -0.09 4.08 -4.09
N TRP A 223 -0.63 3.65 -2.95
CA TRP A 223 -1.28 4.56 -1.99
C TRP A 223 -0.26 5.32 -1.14
N ASN A 224 -0.50 6.61 -0.94
CA ASN A 224 0.24 7.50 -0.04
C ASN A 224 1.78 7.29 -0.03
N PRO A 225 2.44 7.26 -1.20
CA PRO A 225 3.88 6.99 -1.25
C PRO A 225 4.66 8.11 -0.56
N ALA A 226 5.72 7.73 0.16
CA ALA A 226 6.58 8.70 0.82
C ALA A 226 7.09 9.78 -0.16
N PRO A 227 7.23 11.06 0.26
CA PRO A 227 7.62 12.16 -0.64
C PRO A 227 8.90 11.87 -1.45
N ARG A 228 9.87 11.19 -0.81
CA ARG A 228 11.10 10.74 -1.48
C ARG A 228 10.79 9.82 -2.67
N ILE A 229 10.00 8.76 -2.44
CA ILE A 229 9.64 7.78 -3.47
C ILE A 229 8.89 8.46 -4.61
N ARG A 230 7.91 9.31 -4.30
CA ARG A 230 7.17 10.09 -5.29
C ARG A 230 8.11 10.92 -6.17
N SER A 231 9.04 11.66 -5.56
CA SER A 231 10.01 12.48 -6.31
C SER A 231 10.91 11.64 -7.22
N LEU A 232 11.32 10.45 -6.79
CA LEU A 232 12.14 9.55 -7.61
C LEU A 232 11.36 8.99 -8.80
N ILE A 233 10.07 8.64 -8.62
CA ILE A 233 9.18 8.19 -9.69
C ILE A 233 8.97 9.32 -10.73
N GLU A 234 8.76 10.55 -10.27
CA GLU A 234 8.65 11.73 -11.14
C GLU A 234 9.93 11.97 -11.95
N LYS A 235 11.11 11.90 -11.30
CA LYS A 235 12.42 12.03 -11.96
C LYS A 235 12.71 10.92 -12.96
N ALA A 236 12.23 9.71 -12.70
CA ALA A 236 12.37 8.56 -13.59
C ALA A 236 11.52 8.70 -14.87
N GLY A 237 10.56 9.63 -14.91
CA GLY A 237 9.70 9.83 -16.08
C GLY A 237 8.77 8.65 -16.35
N ILE A 238 8.46 7.85 -15.32
CA ILE A 238 7.50 6.76 -15.43
C ILE A 238 6.11 7.36 -15.67
N PRO A 239 5.35 6.96 -16.70
CA PRO A 239 4.00 7.46 -16.91
C PRO A 239 3.10 7.13 -15.72
N HIS A 240 2.54 8.15 -15.08
CA HIS A 240 1.62 8.01 -13.96
C HIS A 240 0.72 9.24 -13.80
N GLU A 241 -0.39 9.07 -13.10
CA GLU A 241 -1.24 10.15 -12.60
C GLU A 241 -1.14 10.22 -11.08
N PHE A 242 -1.12 11.42 -10.51
CA PHE A 242 -1.27 11.63 -9.08
C PHE A 242 -2.72 12.00 -8.77
N VAL A 243 -3.37 11.19 -7.94
CA VAL A 243 -4.79 11.33 -7.62
C VAL A 243 -4.95 11.60 -6.12
N GLU A 244 -5.69 12.66 -5.80
CA GLU A 244 -6.21 12.89 -4.45
C GLU A 244 -7.68 12.43 -4.40
N ARG A 245 -7.98 11.45 -3.53
CA ARG A 245 -9.34 10.91 -3.40
C ARG A 245 -10.20 11.84 -2.56
N GLU A 246 -11.39 12.13 -3.06
CA GLU A 246 -12.39 12.98 -2.37
C GLU A 246 -13.63 12.22 -1.90
N THR A 247 -13.94 11.07 -2.53
CA THR A 247 -15.20 10.37 -2.34
C THR A 247 -15.00 8.96 -1.81
N ASP A 248 -14.24 8.13 -2.51
CA ASP A 248 -14.11 6.71 -2.25
C ASP A 248 -12.81 6.35 -1.52
N SER A 249 -12.87 5.29 -0.71
CA SER A 249 -11.71 4.78 0.04
C SER A 249 -10.91 5.84 0.81
N ILE A 250 -11.62 6.77 1.47
CA ILE A 250 -11.00 7.81 2.30
C ILE A 250 -10.56 7.22 3.63
N ALA A 251 -9.25 7.11 3.82
CA ALA A 251 -8.67 6.62 5.06
C ALA A 251 -9.04 7.57 6.21
N SER A 252 -9.73 7.04 7.21
CA SER A 252 -10.24 7.83 8.34
C SER A 252 -9.93 7.14 9.65
N LEU A 253 -9.37 7.87 10.61
CA LEU A 253 -8.95 7.35 11.91
C LEU A 253 -9.66 8.12 13.02
N MET A 254 -10.17 7.35 13.98
CA MET A 254 -10.70 7.84 15.24
C MET A 254 -9.72 7.49 16.35
N TRP A 255 -9.18 8.53 16.99
CA TRP A 255 -8.29 8.42 18.13
C TRP A 255 -9.11 8.47 19.43
N TYR A 256 -8.89 7.51 20.33
CA TYR A 256 -9.70 7.43 21.56
C TYR A 256 -9.12 8.15 22.77
N GLY A 257 -7.85 8.55 22.76
CA GLY A 257 -7.33 9.42 23.81
C GLY A 257 -6.91 10.79 23.31
N GLU A 258 -5.92 11.38 23.97
CA GLU A 258 -5.60 12.80 23.80
C GLU A 258 -4.47 13.05 22.79
N GLY A 259 -4.46 14.25 22.21
CA GLY A 259 -3.40 14.74 21.31
C GLY A 259 -3.64 14.46 19.82
N GLU A 260 -2.72 14.95 18.99
CA GLU A 260 -2.71 14.68 17.56
C GLU A 260 -2.04 13.33 17.25
N VAL A 261 -2.53 12.67 16.20
CA VAL A 261 -2.00 11.40 15.71
C VAL A 261 -1.38 11.57 14.33
N GLU A 262 -0.22 10.97 14.16
CA GLU A 262 0.42 10.74 12.87
C GLU A 262 0.15 9.29 12.45
N TRP A 263 -0.57 9.09 11.34
CA TRP A 263 -0.78 7.76 10.76
C TRP A 263 0.40 7.40 9.84
N VAL A 264 1.30 6.59 10.35
CA VAL A 264 2.48 6.08 9.67
C VAL A 264 2.12 4.87 8.82
N LEU A 265 2.57 4.83 7.56
CA LEU A 265 2.27 3.79 6.57
C LEU A 265 0.76 3.57 6.35
N ASN A 266 0.01 4.65 6.08
CA ASN A 266 -1.36 4.55 5.59
C ASN A 266 -1.40 4.06 4.13
N GLU A 267 -1.00 2.82 3.89
CA GLU A 267 -0.95 2.19 2.57
C GLU A 267 -2.06 1.16 2.41
N LYS A 268 -2.18 0.54 1.22
CA LYS A 268 -3.31 -0.35 0.91
C LYS A 268 -3.35 -1.61 1.78
N PHE A 269 -2.22 -2.06 2.33
CA PHE A 269 -2.20 -3.25 3.20
C PHE A 269 -3.15 -3.12 4.39
N GLY A 270 -3.43 -1.91 4.88
CA GLY A 270 -4.35 -1.67 6.00
C GLY A 270 -5.83 -1.88 5.68
N TRP A 271 -6.18 -2.02 4.39
CA TRP A 271 -7.56 -2.27 3.94
C TRP A 271 -7.88 -3.76 4.05
N CYS A 272 -8.07 -4.26 5.27
CA CYS A 272 -8.34 -5.68 5.55
C CYS A 272 -9.84 -5.96 5.69
#